data_AF-A0A433BXP5-F1
#
_entry.id   AF-A0A433BXP5-F1
#
_cell.length_a   1.000
_cell.length_b   1.000
_cell.length_c   1.000
_cell.angle_alpha   90.00
_cell.angle_beta   90.00
_cell.angle_gamma   90.00
#
_symmetry.space_group_name_H-M   'P 1'
#
loop_
_entity.id
_entity.type
_entity.pdbx_description
1 polymer ?
#
loop_
_entity_poly.entity_id
_entity_poly.type
_entity_poly.pdbx_seq_one_letter_code
_entity_poly.pdbx_strand_id
1 'polypeptide(L)'
;MFAIATASLLALVNQVSGTPYISGGDTARGTDCSGLASWVANAATGRPVYGNRFNTGNEEAALRARGFLPGTAPGALNIGWNGGHTAVTLPDGTPVSSGEGGGVRVGGGGAFQRQFTHHMHLPMAAGDDIPADLPLDGPVDAPLAPPAGPADLPAPEIIEAANFAPAPEAPAPAPEAPAPAPEGPEMPV
;
A
#
# COMPACT_ATOMS: atom_id res chain seq x y z
N MET A 1 -5.80 13.04 22.07
CA MET A 1 -6.48 12.17 21.10
C MET A 1 -6.48 12.93 19.78
N PHE A 2 -5.64 12.53 18.82
CA PHE A 2 -5.66 13.16 17.49
C PHE A 2 -6.86 12.56 16.74
N ALA A 3 -7.93 13.33 16.62
CA ALA A 3 -9.11 12.95 15.88
C ALA A 3 -9.06 13.64 14.52
N ILE A 4 -8.52 12.94 13.51
CA ILE A 4 -8.74 13.36 12.12
C ILE A 4 -10.18 13.00 11.78
N ALA A 5 -10.94 13.92 11.21
CA ALA A 5 -12.31 13.65 10.79
C ALA A 5 -12.31 12.63 9.62
N THR A 6 -13.31 11.74 9.58
CA THR A 6 -13.53 10.82 8.46
C THR A 6 -13.52 11.54 7.11
N ALA A 7 -14.05 12.78 7.06
CA ALA A 7 -14.05 13.63 5.87
C ALA A 7 -12.62 13.96 5.36
N SER A 8 -11.66 14.20 6.26
CA SER A 8 -10.27 14.49 5.87
C SER A 8 -9.57 13.26 5.29
N LEU A 9 -9.88 12.06 5.81
CA LEU A 9 -9.37 10.81 5.24
C LEU A 9 -9.94 10.57 3.84
N LEU A 10 -11.24 10.83 3.66
CA LEU A 10 -11.89 10.75 2.35
C LEU A 10 -11.27 11.76 1.37
N ALA A 11 -11.04 13.00 1.79
CA ALA A 11 -10.39 14.02 0.97
C ALA A 11 -8.99 13.58 0.53
N LEU A 12 -8.18 13.05 1.46
CA LEU A 12 -6.86 12.51 1.14
C LEU A 12 -6.95 11.38 0.11
N VAL A 13 -7.82 10.39 0.33
CA VAL A 13 -7.98 9.25 -0.57
C VAL A 13 -8.44 9.69 -1.95
N ASN A 14 -9.40 10.62 -2.03
CA ASN A 14 -9.84 11.19 -3.29
C ASN A 14 -8.71 11.93 -4.01
N GLN A 15 -7.85 12.64 -3.27
CA GLN A 15 -6.69 13.34 -3.83
C GLN A 15 -5.63 12.38 -4.40
N VAL A 16 -5.39 11.24 -3.74
CA VAL A 16 -4.38 10.25 -4.18
C VAL A 16 -4.95 9.16 -5.10
N SER A 17 -6.26 9.18 -5.38
CA SER A 17 -6.88 8.22 -6.30
C SER A 17 -6.32 8.41 -7.71
N GLY A 18 -5.92 7.29 -8.33
CA GLY A 18 -5.23 7.29 -9.62
C GLY A 18 -3.71 7.39 -9.53
N THR A 19 -3.12 7.55 -8.34
CA THR A 19 -1.67 7.44 -8.16
C THR A 19 -1.17 6.05 -8.61
N PRO A 20 -0.17 5.96 -9.51
CA PRO A 20 0.31 4.69 -10.05
C PRO A 20 0.87 3.74 -8.98
N TYR A 21 0.76 2.43 -9.24
CA TYR A 21 1.43 1.43 -8.41
C TYR A 21 2.95 1.44 -8.65
N ILE A 22 3.72 1.74 -7.61
CA ILE A 22 5.18 1.63 -7.63
C ILE A 22 5.61 0.87 -6.38
N SER A 23 6.26 -0.29 -6.58
CA SER A 23 6.81 -1.09 -5.47
C SER A 23 7.79 -0.25 -4.64
N GLY A 24 7.58 -0.20 -3.32
CA GLY A 24 8.36 0.64 -2.40
C GLY A 24 8.03 2.14 -2.46
N GLY A 25 7.07 2.56 -3.29
CA GLY A 25 6.73 3.96 -3.50
C GLY A 25 6.06 4.61 -2.28
N ASP A 26 6.50 5.82 -1.95
CA ASP A 26 6.00 6.63 -0.83
C ASP A 26 5.94 8.12 -1.22
N THR A 27 5.48 8.38 -2.45
CA THR A 27 5.35 9.74 -2.98
C THR A 27 4.05 9.90 -3.76
N ALA A 28 3.62 11.15 -4.00
CA ALA A 28 2.48 11.44 -4.87
C ALA A 28 2.62 10.88 -6.31
N ARG A 29 3.83 10.53 -6.75
CA ARG A 29 4.10 9.97 -8.09
C ARG A 29 3.87 8.46 -8.18
N GLY A 30 3.75 7.77 -7.04
CA GLY A 30 3.45 6.35 -7.02
C GLY A 30 3.62 5.71 -5.64
N THR A 31 2.80 4.69 -5.39
CA THR A 31 2.82 3.94 -4.12
C THR A 31 2.36 2.50 -4.28
N ASP A 32 2.88 1.61 -3.43
CA ASP A 32 2.42 0.23 -3.33
C ASP A 32 1.23 0.10 -2.36
N CYS A 33 0.73 -1.12 -2.17
CA CYS A 33 -0.38 -1.40 -1.26
C CYS A 33 -0.09 -0.90 0.17
N SER A 34 1.12 -1.19 0.66
CA SER A 34 1.56 -0.83 2.01
C SER A 34 1.87 0.66 2.20
N GLY A 35 2.33 1.34 1.16
CA GLY A 35 2.55 2.79 1.17
C GLY A 35 1.22 3.52 1.27
N LEU A 36 0.21 3.11 0.52
CA LEU A 36 -1.14 3.67 0.67
C LEU A 36 -1.71 3.43 2.08
N ALA A 37 -1.59 2.20 2.60
CA ALA A 37 -2.02 1.90 3.97
C ALA A 37 -1.28 2.77 5.01
N SER A 38 0.02 3.03 4.77
CA SER A 38 0.83 3.92 5.59
C SER A 38 0.33 5.35 5.57
N TRP A 39 0.01 5.89 4.39
CA TRP A 39 -0.51 7.25 4.24
C TRP A 39 -1.80 7.43 5.03
N VAL A 40 -2.74 6.50 4.89
CA VAL A 40 -4.03 6.57 5.58
C VAL A 40 -3.84 6.42 7.09
N ALA A 41 -3.01 5.48 7.55
CA ALA A 41 -2.73 5.30 8.97
C ALA A 41 -1.97 6.49 9.59
N ASN A 42 -1.03 7.09 8.85
CA ASN A 42 -0.31 8.29 9.27
C ASN A 42 -1.25 9.48 9.39
N ALA A 43 -2.04 9.73 8.35
CA ALA A 43 -3.05 10.79 8.35
C ALA A 43 -3.98 10.61 9.54
N ALA A 44 -4.60 9.44 9.72
CA ALA A 44 -5.53 9.17 10.81
C ALA A 44 -4.96 9.40 12.21
N THR A 45 -3.64 9.41 12.36
CA THR A 45 -2.95 9.54 13.65
C THR A 45 -2.17 10.85 13.78
N GLY A 46 -2.42 11.81 12.89
CA GLY A 46 -1.80 13.15 12.93
C GLY A 46 -0.32 13.17 12.56
N ARG A 47 0.16 12.14 11.84
CA ARG A 47 1.54 12.04 11.38
C ARG A 47 1.68 12.57 9.95
N PRO A 48 2.89 13.00 9.53
CA PRO A 48 3.15 13.29 8.13
C PRO A 48 2.77 12.09 7.25
N VAL A 49 2.02 12.36 6.17
CA VAL A 49 1.51 11.33 5.25
C VAL A 49 2.66 10.52 4.66
N TYR A 50 3.68 11.22 4.15
CA TYR A 50 4.88 10.64 3.54
C TYR A 50 6.04 10.50 4.54
N GLY A 51 7.01 9.64 4.21
CA GLY A 51 8.28 9.52 4.93
C GLY A 51 8.21 8.68 6.22
N ASN A 52 7.03 8.21 6.59
CA ASN A 52 6.82 7.31 7.72
C ASN A 52 6.06 6.04 7.26
N ARG A 53 6.54 5.42 6.19
CA ARG A 53 5.95 4.21 5.62
C ARG A 53 6.24 2.95 6.44
N PHE A 54 5.39 1.95 6.27
CA PHE A 54 5.59 0.57 6.67
C PHE A 54 5.35 -0.36 5.47
N ASN A 55 5.63 -1.65 5.66
CA ASN A 55 5.36 -2.73 4.70
C ASN A 55 4.64 -3.88 5.41
N THR A 56 4.09 -4.83 4.65
CA THR A 56 3.34 -5.97 5.20
C THR A 56 4.11 -6.80 6.24
N GLY A 57 5.45 -6.82 6.16
CA GLY A 57 6.33 -7.52 7.10
C GLY A 57 6.45 -6.86 8.48
N ASN A 58 6.18 -5.55 8.60
CA ASN A 58 6.22 -4.82 9.87
C ASN A 58 4.91 -4.08 10.21
N GLU A 59 3.86 -4.29 9.41
CA GLU A 59 2.58 -3.60 9.49
C GLU A 59 1.93 -3.69 10.87
N GLU A 60 1.94 -4.87 11.51
CA GLU A 60 1.36 -5.02 12.84
C GLU A 60 2.01 -4.08 13.87
N ALA A 61 3.34 -4.10 13.96
CA ALA A 61 4.09 -3.28 14.91
C ALA A 61 3.91 -1.79 14.61
N ALA A 62 3.91 -1.43 13.32
CA ALA A 62 3.71 -0.08 12.85
C ALA A 62 2.31 0.46 13.21
N LEU A 63 1.26 -0.34 13.02
CA LEU A 63 -0.12 0.04 13.34
C LEU A 63 -0.34 0.13 14.86
N ARG A 64 0.23 -0.81 15.65
CA ARG A 64 0.20 -0.72 17.12
C ARG A 64 0.86 0.56 17.64
N ALA A 65 2.01 0.94 17.09
CA ALA A 65 2.69 2.19 17.45
C ALA A 65 1.90 3.45 17.07
N ARG A 66 0.90 3.29 16.20
CA ARG A 66 -0.07 4.31 15.78
C ARG A 66 -1.39 4.24 16.55
N GLY A 67 -1.50 3.36 17.54
CA GLY A 67 -2.68 3.24 18.40
C GLY A 67 -3.80 2.36 17.83
N PHE A 68 -3.54 1.60 16.76
CA PHE A 68 -4.49 0.63 16.27
C PHE A 68 -4.64 -0.53 17.25
N LEU A 69 -5.84 -1.10 17.27
CA LEU A 69 -6.23 -2.26 18.06
C LEU A 69 -6.38 -3.49 17.16
N PRO A 70 -6.11 -4.71 17.67
CA PRO A 70 -6.35 -5.95 16.93
C PRO A 70 -7.80 -6.13 16.49
N GLY A 71 -8.00 -6.78 15.34
CA GLY A 71 -9.32 -7.10 14.80
C GLY A 71 -9.93 -5.95 14.01
N THR A 72 -11.24 -6.04 13.76
CA THR A 72 -12.02 -5.05 13.01
C THR A 72 -13.13 -4.47 13.87
N ALA A 73 -13.58 -3.26 13.54
CA ALA A 73 -14.72 -2.63 14.21
C ALA A 73 -15.56 -1.80 13.21
N PRO A 74 -16.91 -1.86 13.28
CA PRO A 74 -17.77 -0.97 12.50
C PRO A 74 -17.52 0.49 12.83
N GLY A 75 -17.55 1.38 11.83
CA GLY A 75 -17.30 2.82 12.04
C GLY A 75 -15.85 3.18 12.36
N ALA A 76 -14.93 2.21 12.33
CA ALA A 76 -13.50 2.43 12.53
C ALA A 76 -12.75 2.47 11.20
N LEU A 77 -11.55 3.03 11.20
CA LEU A 77 -10.60 2.82 10.12
C LEU A 77 -10.06 1.40 10.24
N ASN A 78 -10.41 0.51 9.32
CA ASN A 78 -10.00 -0.89 9.32
C ASN A 78 -8.90 -1.13 8.28
N ILE A 79 -7.89 -1.91 8.65
CA ILE A 79 -6.79 -2.33 7.76
C ILE A 79 -6.65 -3.85 7.85
N GLY A 80 -6.64 -4.51 6.71
CA GLY A 80 -6.46 -5.95 6.58
C GLY A 80 -5.25 -6.25 5.69
N TRP A 81 -4.42 -7.20 6.09
CA TRP A 81 -3.23 -7.57 5.34
C TRP A 81 -2.86 -9.06 5.45
N ASN A 82 -1.97 -9.50 4.57
CA ASN A 82 -1.27 -10.79 4.62
C ASN A 82 0.20 -10.56 4.24
N GLY A 83 0.96 -11.63 3.94
CA GLY A 83 2.40 -11.52 3.63
C GLY A 83 2.75 -10.67 2.40
N GLY A 84 1.81 -10.42 1.48
CA GLY A 84 2.08 -9.72 0.21
C GLY A 84 1.11 -8.62 -0.18
N HIS A 85 0.00 -8.44 0.54
CA HIS A 85 -1.01 -7.44 0.20
C HIS A 85 -1.65 -6.83 1.45
N THR A 86 -2.06 -5.57 1.33
CA THR A 86 -2.82 -4.84 2.35
C THR A 86 -3.84 -3.92 1.69
N ALA A 87 -4.98 -3.73 2.34
CA ALA A 87 -6.00 -2.78 1.92
C ALA A 87 -6.74 -2.18 3.11
N VAL A 88 -7.39 -1.06 2.86
CA VAL A 88 -7.99 -0.21 3.88
C VAL A 88 -9.50 -0.12 3.65
N THR A 89 -10.26 -0.04 4.74
CA THR A 89 -11.66 0.39 4.72
C THR A 89 -11.82 1.58 5.65
N LEU A 90 -12.27 2.70 5.10
CA LEU A 90 -12.49 3.93 5.84
C LEU A 90 -13.67 3.79 6.82
N PRO A 91 -13.80 4.70 7.81
CA PRO A 91 -14.88 4.65 8.81
C PRO A 91 -16.30 4.65 8.25
N ASP A 92 -16.52 5.25 7.08
CA ASP A 92 -17.79 5.27 6.36
C ASP A 92 -18.08 3.96 5.59
N GLY A 93 -17.15 3.00 5.62
CA GLY A 93 -17.22 1.75 4.88
C GLY A 93 -16.57 1.81 3.50
N THR A 94 -16.03 2.95 3.07
CA THR A 94 -15.42 3.11 1.75
C THR A 94 -14.14 2.26 1.63
N PRO A 95 -14.08 1.28 0.72
CA PRO A 95 -12.87 0.46 0.51
C PRO A 95 -11.85 1.22 -0.33
N VAL A 96 -10.58 1.07 0.04
CA VAL A 96 -9.45 1.77 -0.59
C VAL A 96 -8.27 0.80 -0.72
N SER A 97 -7.68 0.71 -1.91
CA SER A 97 -6.58 -0.21 -2.19
C SER A 97 -5.60 0.38 -3.20
N SER A 98 -4.34 -0.06 -3.14
CA SER A 98 -3.37 0.10 -4.24
C SER A 98 -2.94 -1.27 -4.73
N GLY A 99 -2.81 -1.45 -6.04
CA GLY A 99 -2.31 -2.69 -6.66
C GLY A 99 -3.38 -3.64 -7.19
N GLU A 100 -4.65 -3.44 -6.82
CA GLU A 100 -5.78 -4.21 -7.36
C GLU A 100 -6.30 -3.63 -8.69
N GLY A 101 -5.40 -3.38 -9.63
CA GLY A 101 -5.72 -2.73 -10.90
C GLY A 101 -4.75 -1.62 -11.34
N GLY A 102 -3.53 -1.59 -10.77
CA GLY A 102 -2.44 -0.74 -11.27
C GLY A 102 -2.17 0.57 -10.51
N GLY A 103 -2.84 0.82 -9.39
CA GLY A 103 -2.59 1.99 -8.55
C GLY A 103 -3.62 2.17 -7.44
N VAL A 104 -3.57 3.33 -6.79
CA VAL A 104 -4.50 3.73 -5.74
C VAL A 104 -5.91 3.92 -6.32
N ARG A 105 -6.89 3.31 -5.69
CA ARG A 105 -8.30 3.45 -6.07
C ARG A 105 -9.23 3.37 -4.86
N VAL A 106 -10.36 4.03 -5.00
CA VAL A 106 -11.56 3.76 -4.21
C VAL A 106 -12.31 2.59 -4.86
N GLY A 107 -12.73 1.61 -4.06
CA GLY A 107 -13.39 0.39 -4.53
C GLY A 107 -12.61 -0.89 -4.18
N GLY A 108 -13.18 -2.03 -4.60
CA GLY A 108 -12.66 -3.35 -4.25
C GLY A 108 -13.21 -3.87 -2.92
N GLY A 109 -12.53 -4.86 -2.33
CA GLY A 109 -12.99 -5.50 -1.09
C GLY A 109 -12.52 -4.82 0.21
N GLY A 110 -11.66 -3.81 0.11
CA GLY A 110 -11.09 -3.10 1.27
C GLY A 110 -10.42 -4.05 2.25
N ALA A 111 -10.42 -3.71 3.54
CA ALA A 111 -9.83 -4.51 4.62
C ALA A 111 -10.53 -5.86 4.88
N PHE A 112 -11.69 -6.14 4.26
CA PHE A 112 -12.51 -7.33 4.55
C PHE A 112 -12.36 -8.46 3.52
N GLN A 113 -11.33 -8.40 2.69
CA GLN A 113 -11.08 -9.46 1.72
C GLN A 113 -10.70 -10.76 2.42
N ARG A 114 -11.25 -11.88 1.92
CA ARG A 114 -11.02 -13.23 2.48
C ARG A 114 -9.54 -13.67 2.51
N GLN A 115 -8.67 -13.00 1.73
CA GLN A 115 -7.24 -13.31 1.67
C GLN A 115 -6.43 -12.75 2.84
N PHE A 116 -6.98 -11.83 3.62
CA PHE A 116 -6.26 -11.21 4.73
C PHE A 116 -6.31 -12.08 5.97
N THR A 117 -5.14 -12.33 6.54
CA THR A 117 -4.97 -13.16 7.74
C THR A 117 -4.77 -12.32 8.99
N HIS A 118 -4.49 -11.02 8.83
CA HIS A 118 -4.30 -10.07 9.91
C HIS A 118 -5.20 -8.86 9.71
N HIS A 119 -5.70 -8.33 10.83
CA HIS A 119 -6.58 -7.17 10.83
C HIS A 119 -6.29 -6.30 12.06
N MET A 120 -6.31 -5.00 11.85
CA MET A 120 -6.28 -4.01 12.90
C MET A 120 -7.20 -2.84 12.56
N HIS A 121 -7.71 -2.16 13.58
CA HIS A 121 -8.58 -1.01 13.43
C HIS A 121 -8.18 0.13 14.34
N LEU A 122 -8.47 1.35 13.91
CA LEU A 122 -8.36 2.55 14.72
C LEU A 122 -9.78 3.08 14.97
N PRO A 123 -10.27 3.09 16.22
CA PRO A 123 -11.55 3.72 16.55
C PRO A 123 -11.53 5.19 16.17
N MET A 124 -12.51 5.62 15.38
CA MET A 124 -12.68 7.01 14.96
C MET A 124 -13.88 7.60 15.70
N ALA A 125 -13.78 8.86 16.12
CA ALA A 125 -14.94 9.55 16.67
C ALA A 125 -15.98 9.71 15.54
N ALA A 126 -17.24 9.33 15.81
CA ALA A 126 -18.35 9.71 14.94
C ALA A 126 -18.38 11.25 14.89
N GLY A 127 -18.32 11.80 13.67
CA GLY A 127 -17.86 13.16 13.43
C GLY A 127 -18.60 14.24 14.23
N ASP A 128 -17.82 15.07 14.92
CA ASP A 128 -18.05 16.51 14.84
C ASP A 128 -17.24 17.00 13.64
N ASP A 129 -17.91 17.65 12.70
CA ASP A 129 -17.31 18.36 11.57
C ASP A 129 -16.28 19.37 12.09
N ILE A 130 -15.02 18.94 12.16
CA ILE A 130 -13.90 19.88 12.27
C ILE A 130 -13.74 20.48 10.87
N PRO A 131 -13.70 21.82 10.75
CA PRO A 131 -13.63 22.49 9.46
C PRO A 131 -12.52 21.89 8.60
N ALA A 132 -12.77 21.77 7.30
CA ALA A 132 -11.90 21.19 6.28
C ALA A 132 -10.53 21.89 6.09
N ASP A 133 -10.15 22.74 7.04
CA ASP A 133 -8.92 23.50 7.11
C ASP A 133 -7.98 22.87 8.15
N LEU A 134 -7.63 21.60 7.90
CA LEU A 134 -6.30 21.16 8.34
C LEU A 134 -5.34 21.83 7.35
N PRO A 135 -4.35 22.63 7.81
CA PRO A 135 -3.39 23.19 6.90
C PRO A 135 -2.70 22.03 6.17
N LEU A 136 -3.01 21.89 4.89
CA LEU A 136 -2.20 21.13 3.93
C LEU A 136 -0.93 21.91 3.56
N ASP A 137 -0.59 22.94 4.35
CA ASP A 137 0.67 23.66 4.29
C ASP A 137 1.81 22.78 4.83
N GLY A 138 2.26 21.85 3.99
CA GLY A 138 3.70 21.82 3.78
C GLY A 138 4.10 23.22 3.29
N PRO A 139 5.19 23.82 3.79
CA PRO A 139 5.51 25.21 3.46
C PRO A 139 5.62 25.39 1.94
N VAL A 140 4.61 26.04 1.36
CA VAL A 140 4.60 26.56 -0.01
C VAL A 140 5.06 28.02 -0.01
N ASP A 141 6.10 28.34 0.75
CA ASP A 141 6.89 29.57 0.61
C ASP A 141 8.05 29.54 1.62
N ALA A 142 9.06 28.72 1.34
CA ALA A 142 10.41 29.06 1.78
C ALA A 142 11.02 29.91 0.65
N PRO A 143 11.50 31.14 0.92
CA PRO A 143 12.28 31.88 -0.07
C PRO A 143 13.39 30.96 -0.57
N LEU A 144 13.53 30.85 -1.90
CA LEU A 144 14.65 30.17 -2.53
C LEU A 144 15.94 30.71 -1.92
N ALA A 145 16.53 29.97 -0.98
CA ALA A 145 17.89 30.24 -0.58
C ALA A 145 18.73 30.01 -1.84
N PRO A 146 19.59 30.97 -2.24
CA PRO A 146 20.48 30.74 -3.35
C PRO A 146 21.30 29.47 -3.05
N PRO A 147 21.61 28.65 -4.07
CA PRO A 147 22.39 27.45 -3.85
C PRO A 147 23.71 27.85 -3.20
N ALA A 148 23.97 27.32 -1.99
CA ALA A 148 25.30 27.34 -1.44
C ALA A 148 26.21 26.64 -2.46
N GLY A 149 27.27 27.35 -2.87
CA GLY A 149 28.28 26.84 -3.79
C GLY A 149 28.92 25.55 -3.29
N PRO A 150 29.75 24.90 -4.13
CA PRO A 150 30.19 23.54 -3.92
C PRO A 150 31.09 23.47 -2.70
N ALA A 151 30.59 22.87 -1.62
CA ALA A 151 31.43 22.33 -0.58
C ALA A 151 31.80 20.91 -1.01
N ASP A 152 33.09 20.68 -1.22
CA ASP A 152 33.74 19.39 -1.44
C ASP A 152 33.18 18.32 -0.49
N LEU A 153 32.24 17.52 -0.99
CA LEU A 153 31.94 16.22 -0.44
C LEU A 153 32.73 15.21 -1.29
N PRO A 154 33.54 14.33 -0.67
CA PRO A 154 34.22 13.28 -1.42
C PRO A 154 33.18 12.48 -2.20
N ALA A 155 33.46 12.23 -3.47
CA ALA A 155 32.59 11.49 -4.36
C ALA A 155 32.15 10.17 -3.70
N PRO A 156 30.85 9.82 -3.71
CA PRO A 156 30.44 8.49 -3.34
C PRO A 156 31.05 7.52 -4.36
N GLU A 157 31.83 6.55 -3.88
CA GLU A 157 32.20 5.40 -4.69
C GLU A 157 30.93 4.80 -5.27
N ILE A 158 30.91 4.73 -6.60
CA ILE A 158 29.87 4.07 -7.37
C ILE A 158 29.98 2.61 -6.99
N ILE A 159 29.13 2.14 -6.07
CA ILE A 159 28.94 0.71 -5.88
C ILE A 159 28.25 0.26 -7.16
N GLU A 160 29.07 -0.29 -8.06
CA GLU A 160 28.69 -0.90 -9.31
C GLU A 160 27.45 -1.73 -9.07
N ALA A 161 26.39 -1.39 -9.80
CA ALA A 161 25.15 -2.13 -9.78
C ALA A 161 25.51 -3.60 -9.96
N ALA A 162 25.31 -4.40 -8.91
CA ALA A 162 25.40 -5.84 -9.02
C ALA A 162 24.42 -6.22 -10.11
N ASN A 163 24.99 -6.58 -11.25
CA ASN A 163 24.37 -7.12 -12.43
C ASN A 163 23.52 -8.31 -11.98
N PHE A 164 22.26 -8.06 -11.65
CA PHE A 164 21.29 -9.12 -11.53
C PHE A 164 21.09 -9.60 -12.96
N ALA A 165 21.78 -10.69 -13.29
CA ALA A 165 21.54 -11.46 -14.48
C ALA A 165 20.01 -11.66 -14.64
N PRO A 166 19.49 -11.72 -15.88
CA PRO A 166 18.11 -12.09 -16.08
C PRO A 166 17.83 -13.39 -15.34
N ALA A 167 16.69 -13.46 -14.65
CA ALA A 167 16.24 -14.69 -14.02
C ALA A 167 16.33 -15.84 -15.05
N PRO A 168 16.83 -17.03 -14.67
CA PRO A 168 16.86 -18.16 -15.59
C PRO A 168 15.43 -18.41 -16.08
N GLU A 169 15.27 -18.54 -17.40
CA GLU A 169 14.02 -19.00 -18.00
C GLU A 169 13.55 -20.24 -17.24
N ALA A 170 12.28 -20.22 -16.82
CA ALA A 170 11.64 -21.41 -16.31
C ALA A 170 11.82 -22.52 -17.35
N PRO A 171 12.20 -23.75 -16.94
CA PRO A 171 12.35 -24.84 -17.89
C PRO A 171 11.04 -25.02 -18.65
N ALA A 172 11.15 -25.20 -19.97
CA ALA A 172 10.02 -25.54 -20.81
C ALA A 172 9.24 -26.72 -20.20
N PRO A 173 7.90 -26.75 -20.30
CA PRO A 173 7.14 -27.90 -19.88
C PRO A 173 7.71 -29.15 -20.57
N ALA A 174 7.89 -30.23 -19.79
CA ALA A 174 8.32 -31.50 -20.33
C ALA A 174 7.42 -31.92 -21.50
N PRO A 175 7.96 -32.57 -22.55
CA PRO A 175 7.12 -33.11 -23.60
C PRO A 175 6.08 -34.05 -22.98
N GLU A 176 4.81 -33.83 -23.29
CA GLU A 176 3.75 -34.79 -22.97
C GLU A 176 4.19 -36.17 -23.44
N ALA A 177 4.13 -37.15 -22.54
CA ALA A 177 4.31 -38.53 -22.90
C ALA A 177 3.30 -38.86 -24.02
N PRO A 178 3.70 -39.62 -25.06
CA PRO A 178 2.75 -40.02 -26.09
C PRO A 178 1.57 -40.74 -25.43
N ALA A 179 0.36 -40.35 -25.81
CA ALA A 179 -0.84 -41.07 -25.44
C ALA A 179 -0.66 -42.56 -25.75
N PRO A 180 -1.17 -43.48 -24.90
CA PRO A 180 -1.15 -44.90 -25.23
C PRO A 180 -1.82 -45.10 -26.60
N ALA A 181 -1.21 -45.93 -27.43
CA ALA A 181 -1.76 -46.28 -28.73
C ALA A 181 -3.20 -46.81 -28.56
N PRO A 182 -4.13 -46.49 -29.48
CA PRO A 182 -5.43 -47.14 -29.46
C PRO A 182 -5.22 -48.64 -29.61
N GLU A 183 -5.77 -49.42 -28.67
CA GLU A 183 -5.90 -50.86 -28.82
C GLU A 183 -6.62 -51.12 -30.16
N GLY A 184 -5.92 -51.78 -31.08
CA GLY A 184 -6.50 -52.22 -32.34
C GLY A 184 -7.69 -53.15 -32.08
N PRO A 185 -8.64 -53.26 -33.02
CA PRO A 185 -9.85 -54.04 -32.82
C PRO A 185 -9.51 -55.50 -32.50
N GLU A 186 -10.12 -56.02 -31.43
CA GLU A 186 -10.15 -57.45 -31.13
C GLU A 186 -10.64 -58.21 -32.36
N MET A 187 -9.77 -59.06 -32.91
CA MET A 187 -10.18 -60.02 -33.92
C MET A 187 -11.00 -61.13 -33.24
N PRO A 188 -12.22 -61.42 -33.70
CA PRO A 188 -12.97 -62.56 -33.19
C PRO A 188 -12.28 -63.87 -33.60
N VAL A 189 -12.27 -64.82 -32.65
CA VAL A 189 -11.88 -66.22 -32.84
C VAL A 189 -12.80 -66.96 -33.80
#